data_AF-A0A6M1ZY56-F1
#
_entry.id   AF-A0A6M1ZY56-F1
#
_cell.length_a   1.000
_cell.length_b   1.000
_cell.length_c   1.000
_cell.angle_alpha   90.00
_cell.angle_beta   90.00
_cell.angle_gamma   90.00
#
_symmetry.space_group_name_H-M   'P 1'
#
loop_
_entity.id
_entity.type
_entity.pdbx_description
1 polymer ?
#
loop_
_entity_poly.entity_id
_entity_poly.type
_entity_poly.pdbx_seq_one_letter_code
_entity_poly.pdbx_strand_id
1 'polypeptide(L)'
;MQNNSWTHFGIIILGLWLIASAFSFSHNSLAITVSDVVSGLLVILLTLCWMSHPCYWPRWALALVGVWLQFAPLIFWAPVAVSYLNDTLVGAAIIALAVLLTRDTLEESVPGATVPPGWSYNPSSWPQRIPIIFLGFFAWMFARYMAAYQLGYLESVYDPVFGDGTLDVITSKVSKGFPVADAGLGAMAYTIETLMAAHGGVRRWHTIPWFVVLFAILVVPLGFTSIVLIMLQPIMVGHWCFWCLLTAVSMLFMIALALDEVIAVLQYLHRARKEGRLSKVFWRGGDAEGELVDTRTASLSSLRMFPSMIWGISFPWNLWVTALLGIWLMFSPSILGEKGIVADLNHIIGALTVTFSIISMAEVARAARYLNIVFGLVALILLFFTQGAGLISQIIVGFALIGLSLPRGQIKERYGTWDRWIF
;
A
#
# COMPACT_ATOMS: atom_id res chain seq x y z
N MET A 1 -28.69 -16.41 -11.71
CA MET A 1 -28.62 -15.48 -10.56
C MET A 1 -28.74 -16.28 -9.26
N GLN A 2 -27.72 -17.06 -8.87
CA GLN A 2 -27.62 -17.47 -7.46
C GLN A 2 -27.01 -16.28 -6.73
N ASN A 3 -27.87 -15.31 -6.42
CA ASN A 3 -27.50 -14.17 -5.59
C ASN A 3 -26.97 -14.72 -4.28
N ASN A 4 -25.84 -14.20 -3.82
CA ASN A 4 -25.24 -14.48 -2.53
C ASN A 4 -26.17 -13.94 -1.41
N SER A 5 -27.38 -14.49 -1.28
CA SER A 5 -28.47 -13.95 -0.45
C SER A 5 -28.04 -13.78 1.00
N TRP A 6 -27.15 -14.66 1.48
CA TRP A 6 -26.58 -14.61 2.81
C TRP A 6 -25.70 -13.37 3.07
N THR A 7 -25.03 -12.79 2.06
CA THR A 7 -24.20 -11.59 2.26
C THR A 7 -25.07 -10.38 2.59
N HIS A 8 -26.25 -10.25 1.97
CA HIS A 8 -27.21 -9.20 2.31
C HIS A 8 -27.68 -9.32 3.77
N PHE A 9 -28.05 -10.53 4.20
CA PHE A 9 -28.44 -10.75 5.60
C PHE A 9 -27.28 -10.47 6.56
N GLY A 10 -26.06 -10.88 6.21
CA GLY A 10 -24.86 -10.55 7.00
C GLY A 10 -24.65 -9.05 7.15
N ILE A 11 -24.80 -8.28 6.07
CA ILE A 11 -24.66 -6.81 6.10
C ILE A 11 -25.79 -6.16 6.94
N ILE A 12 -27.03 -6.64 6.82
CA ILE A 12 -28.15 -6.16 7.66
C ILE A 12 -27.88 -6.42 9.14
N ILE A 13 -27.37 -7.60 9.48
CA ILE A 13 -27.00 -7.94 10.86
C ILE A 13 -25.90 -7.00 11.37
N LEU A 14 -24.90 -6.68 10.54
CA LEU A 14 -23.87 -5.69 10.90
C LEU A 14 -24.48 -4.29 11.12
N GLY A 15 -25.45 -3.88 10.30
CA GLY A 15 -26.16 -2.61 10.50
C GLY A 15 -26.96 -2.57 11.81
N LEU A 16 -27.65 -3.66 12.15
CA LEU A 16 -28.34 -3.79 13.44
C LEU A 16 -27.36 -3.82 14.61
N TRP A 17 -26.23 -4.50 14.45
CA TRP A 17 -25.15 -4.53 15.42
C TRP A 17 -24.56 -3.14 15.67
N LEU A 18 -24.34 -2.32 14.64
CA LEU A 18 -23.89 -0.93 14.80
C LEU A 18 -24.86 -0.11 15.66
N ILE A 19 -26.17 -0.21 15.37
CA ILE A 19 -27.19 0.50 16.15
C ILE A 19 -27.18 0.03 17.61
N ALA A 20 -27.14 -1.27 17.87
CA ALA A 20 -27.15 -1.82 19.23
C ALA A 20 -25.85 -1.53 20.01
N SER A 21 -24.71 -1.64 19.33
CA SER A 21 -23.38 -1.40 19.92
C SER A 21 -23.15 0.07 20.24
N ALA A 22 -23.74 1.00 19.48
CA ALA A 22 -23.68 2.44 19.77
C ALA A 22 -24.18 2.77 21.19
N PHE A 23 -25.30 2.17 21.62
CA PHE A 23 -25.86 2.38 22.97
C PHE A 23 -25.13 1.58 24.06
N SER A 24 -24.36 0.55 23.68
CA SER A 24 -23.63 -0.30 24.62
C SER A 24 -22.22 0.23 24.92
N PHE A 25 -21.49 0.61 23.87
CA PHE A 25 -20.05 0.90 23.94
C PHE A 25 -19.69 2.36 23.65
N SER A 26 -20.50 3.09 22.87
CA SER A 26 -20.20 4.46 22.44
C SER A 26 -20.79 5.56 23.36
N HIS A 27 -21.28 5.20 24.55
CA HIS A 27 -22.00 6.09 25.48
C HIS A 27 -21.21 7.35 25.90
N ASN A 28 -19.88 7.33 25.83
CA ASN A 28 -19.01 8.46 26.18
C ASN A 28 -18.86 9.52 25.08
N SER A 29 -19.42 9.30 23.89
CA SER A 29 -19.41 10.29 22.80
C SER A 29 -20.72 10.27 22.01
N LEU A 30 -21.46 11.38 22.07
CA LEU A 30 -22.69 11.55 21.30
C LEU A 30 -22.40 11.56 19.79
N ALA A 31 -21.26 12.13 19.36
CA ALA A 31 -20.91 12.20 17.95
C ALA A 31 -20.71 10.80 17.33
N ILE A 32 -20.01 9.91 18.04
CA ILE A 32 -19.79 8.53 17.60
C ILE A 32 -21.09 7.73 17.67
N THR A 33 -21.84 7.86 18.77
CA THR A 33 -23.15 7.20 18.90
C THR A 33 -24.07 7.56 17.72
N VAL A 34 -24.16 8.84 17.36
CA VAL A 34 -24.96 9.29 16.21
C VAL A 34 -24.40 8.76 14.90
N SER A 35 -23.08 8.81 14.71
CA SER A 35 -22.41 8.26 13.53
C SER A 35 -22.72 6.78 13.33
N ASP A 36 -22.66 5.97 14.39
CA ASP A 36 -22.87 4.53 14.36
C ASP A 36 -24.34 4.20 14.07
N VAL A 37 -25.28 4.89 14.73
CA VAL A 37 -26.72 4.71 14.49
C VAL A 37 -27.10 5.09 13.06
N VAL A 38 -26.63 6.25 12.57
CA VAL A 38 -26.90 6.69 11.20
C VAL A 38 -26.27 5.75 10.19
N SER A 39 -25.02 5.34 10.41
CA SER A 39 -24.33 4.37 9.53
C SER A 39 -25.05 3.02 9.52
N GLY A 40 -25.49 2.51 10.67
CA GLY A 40 -26.25 1.28 10.77
C GLY A 40 -27.60 1.34 10.03
N LEU A 41 -28.34 2.44 10.17
CA LEU A 41 -29.57 2.66 9.42
C LEU A 41 -29.32 2.75 7.91
N LEU A 42 -28.29 3.49 7.49
CA LEU A 42 -27.90 3.59 6.08
C LEU A 42 -27.52 2.22 5.50
N VAL A 43 -26.75 1.42 6.25
CA VAL A 43 -26.37 0.06 5.85
C VAL A 43 -27.60 -0.82 5.62
N ILE A 44 -28.58 -0.78 6.54
CA ILE A 44 -29.83 -1.55 6.39
C ILE A 44 -30.61 -1.07 5.16
N LEU A 45 -30.84 0.24 5.03
CA LEU A 45 -31.63 0.82 3.93
C LEU A 45 -31.00 0.56 2.56
N LEU A 46 -29.69 0.76 2.44
CA LEU A 46 -28.94 0.50 1.19
C LEU A 46 -28.97 -0.99 0.84
N THR A 47 -28.89 -1.87 1.82
CA THR A 47 -28.96 -3.32 1.58
C THR A 47 -30.36 -3.77 1.18
N LEU A 48 -31.41 -3.25 1.81
CA LEU A 48 -32.80 -3.49 1.41
C LEU A 48 -33.06 -2.97 -0.01
N CYS A 49 -32.56 -1.78 -0.33
CA CYS A 49 -32.63 -1.22 -1.69
C CYS A 49 -31.94 -2.13 -2.72
N TRP A 50 -30.76 -2.66 -2.37
CA TRP A 50 -30.03 -3.60 -3.23
C TRP A 50 -30.78 -4.92 -3.43
N MET A 51 -31.47 -5.42 -2.40
CA MET A 51 -32.32 -6.62 -2.50
C MET A 51 -33.55 -6.38 -3.37
N SER A 52 -34.20 -5.22 -3.26
CA SER A 52 -35.39 -4.86 -4.04
C SER A 52 -35.05 -4.54 -5.50
N HIS A 53 -33.90 -3.93 -5.75
CA HIS A 53 -33.43 -3.55 -7.07
C HIS A 53 -31.95 -3.95 -7.23
N PRO A 54 -31.64 -5.02 -8.00
CA PRO A 54 -30.27 -5.46 -8.23
C PRO A 54 -29.53 -4.48 -9.15
N CYS A 55 -29.18 -3.32 -8.61
CA CYS A 55 -28.39 -2.28 -9.24
C CYS A 55 -26.98 -2.25 -8.63
N TYR A 56 -26.02 -1.69 -9.37
CA TYR A 56 -24.60 -1.73 -8.99
C TYR A 56 -24.21 -0.68 -7.94
N TRP A 57 -24.93 0.43 -7.84
CA TRP A 57 -24.56 1.56 -6.98
C TRP A 57 -24.65 1.30 -5.46
N PRO A 58 -25.60 0.52 -4.92
CA PRO A 58 -25.73 0.33 -3.47
C PRO A 58 -24.50 -0.35 -2.86
N ARG A 59 -23.81 -1.20 -3.62
CA ARG A 59 -22.58 -1.88 -3.17
C ARG A 59 -21.46 -0.87 -2.88
N TRP A 60 -21.25 0.07 -3.79
CA TRP A 60 -20.26 1.11 -3.63
C TRP A 60 -20.67 2.11 -2.54
N ALA A 61 -21.97 2.40 -2.40
CA ALA A 61 -22.47 3.19 -1.28
C ALA A 61 -22.20 2.50 0.08
N LEU A 62 -22.43 1.19 0.20
CA LEU A 62 -22.08 0.41 1.38
C LEU A 62 -20.56 0.43 1.65
N ALA A 63 -19.74 0.32 0.61
CA ALA A 63 -18.29 0.44 0.75
C ALA A 63 -17.86 1.81 1.27
N LEU A 64 -18.50 2.89 0.80
CA LEU A 64 -18.26 4.25 1.31
C LEU A 64 -18.67 4.40 2.77
N VAL A 65 -19.78 3.78 3.19
CA VAL A 65 -20.15 3.73 4.63
C VAL A 65 -19.09 2.95 5.42
N GLY A 66 -18.59 1.84 4.88
CA GLY A 66 -17.49 1.11 5.51
C GLY A 66 -16.20 1.93 5.64
N VAL A 67 -15.85 2.73 4.63
CA VAL A 67 -14.72 3.68 4.70
C VAL A 67 -14.99 4.77 5.72
N TRP A 68 -16.22 5.30 5.79
CA TRP A 68 -16.61 6.25 6.82
C TRP A 68 -16.44 5.67 8.23
N LEU A 69 -16.83 4.41 8.47
CA LEU A 69 -16.65 3.75 9.77
C LEU A 69 -15.17 3.58 10.16
N GLN A 70 -14.25 3.47 9.20
CA GLN A 70 -12.81 3.51 9.50
C GLN A 70 -12.34 4.92 9.92
N PHE A 71 -12.97 5.95 9.36
CA PHE A 71 -12.53 7.33 9.47
C PHE A 71 -13.21 8.09 10.63
N ALA A 72 -14.46 7.77 10.96
CA ALA A 72 -15.26 8.45 11.98
C ALA A 72 -14.61 8.42 13.36
N PRO A 73 -14.06 7.30 13.87
CA PRO A 73 -13.36 7.29 15.14
C PRO A 73 -12.13 8.21 15.18
N LEU A 74 -11.49 8.44 14.03
CA LEU A 74 -10.32 9.31 13.91
C LEU A 74 -10.72 10.77 13.92
N ILE A 75 -11.76 11.15 13.18
CA ILE A 75 -12.30 12.53 13.15
C ILE A 75 -12.83 12.92 14.53
N PHE A 76 -13.61 12.03 15.15
CA PHE A 76 -14.26 12.32 16.42
C PHE A 76 -13.37 12.02 17.63
N TRP A 77 -12.10 11.64 17.42
CA TRP A 77 -11.15 11.29 18.47
C TRP A 77 -11.77 10.36 19.51
N ALA A 78 -12.12 9.15 19.05
CA ALA A 78 -12.92 8.22 19.82
C ALA A 78 -12.37 8.02 21.23
N PRO A 79 -13.16 8.24 22.30
CA PRO A 79 -12.65 8.22 23.67
C PRO A 79 -12.44 6.80 24.20
N VAL A 80 -13.01 5.79 23.54
CA VAL A 80 -13.01 4.40 24.01
C VAL A 80 -12.46 3.47 22.92
N ALA A 81 -11.50 2.63 23.31
CA ALA A 81 -10.85 1.67 22.42
C ALA A 81 -11.81 0.68 21.76
N VAL A 82 -12.87 0.30 22.48
CA VAL A 82 -13.90 -0.63 22.00
C VAL A 82 -14.68 -0.02 20.82
N SER A 83 -15.05 1.26 20.87
CA SER A 83 -15.72 1.94 19.75
C SER A 83 -14.80 1.98 18.52
N TYR A 84 -13.52 2.37 18.71
CA TYR A 84 -12.55 2.35 17.61
C TYR A 84 -12.39 0.96 16.99
N LEU A 85 -12.26 -0.08 17.81
CA LEU A 85 -12.15 -1.46 17.33
C LEU A 85 -13.43 -1.92 16.62
N ASN A 86 -14.59 -1.62 17.17
CA ASN A 86 -15.88 -2.00 16.61
C ASN A 86 -16.09 -1.38 15.23
N ASP A 87 -15.95 -0.07 15.12
CA ASP A 87 -16.25 0.66 13.88
C ASP A 87 -15.28 0.25 12.77
N THR A 88 -13.99 0.11 13.11
CA THR A 88 -12.98 -0.31 12.13
C THR A 88 -13.19 -1.76 11.65
N LEU A 89 -13.56 -2.68 12.54
CA LEU A 89 -13.85 -4.06 12.15
C LEU A 89 -15.15 -4.19 11.36
N VAL A 90 -16.22 -3.54 11.81
CA VAL A 90 -17.52 -3.57 11.13
C VAL A 90 -17.41 -2.88 9.77
N GLY A 91 -16.71 -1.76 9.68
CA GLY A 91 -16.43 -1.09 8.41
C GLY A 91 -15.68 -1.99 7.42
N ALA A 92 -14.63 -2.68 7.87
CA ALA A 92 -13.91 -3.66 7.06
C ALA A 92 -14.82 -4.83 6.63
N ALA A 93 -15.66 -5.35 7.53
CA ALA A 93 -16.58 -6.45 7.26
C ALA A 93 -17.67 -6.06 6.24
N ILE A 94 -18.22 -4.84 6.34
CA ILE A 94 -19.18 -4.31 5.37
C ILE A 94 -18.53 -4.21 3.99
N ILE A 95 -17.32 -3.65 3.87
CA ILE A 95 -16.59 -3.58 2.59
C ILE A 95 -16.35 -5.00 2.05
N ALA A 96 -15.92 -5.93 2.91
CA ALA A 96 -15.66 -7.30 2.52
C ALA A 96 -16.92 -8.01 1.99
N LEU A 97 -18.06 -7.89 2.69
CA LEU A 97 -19.31 -8.52 2.29
C LEU A 97 -19.95 -7.86 1.06
N ALA A 98 -19.87 -6.53 0.95
CA ALA A 98 -20.53 -5.76 -0.11
C ALA A 98 -19.74 -5.66 -1.42
N VAL A 99 -18.40 -5.82 -1.37
CA VAL A 99 -17.52 -5.70 -2.54
C VAL A 99 -16.73 -6.99 -2.78
N LEU A 100 -16.09 -7.54 -1.75
CA LEU A 100 -15.14 -8.65 -1.90
C LEU A 100 -15.82 -9.99 -2.18
N LEU A 101 -16.88 -10.29 -1.42
CA LEU A 101 -17.57 -11.59 -1.43
C LEU A 101 -18.73 -11.63 -2.44
N THR A 102 -19.29 -10.48 -2.81
CA THR A 102 -20.19 -10.39 -3.96
C THR A 102 -19.37 -10.24 -5.22
N ARG A 103 -18.92 -11.38 -5.75
CA ARG A 103 -18.30 -11.43 -7.07
C ARG A 103 -19.35 -11.17 -8.14
N ASP A 104 -19.03 -10.28 -9.07
CA ASP A 104 -19.88 -10.07 -10.22
C ASP A 104 -19.80 -11.27 -11.16
N THR A 105 -20.96 -11.84 -11.49
CA THR A 105 -21.08 -12.83 -12.56
C THR A 105 -20.58 -12.28 -13.89
N LEU A 106 -20.55 -10.94 -14.06
CA LEU A 106 -19.94 -10.28 -15.21
C LEU A 106 -18.42 -10.54 -15.29
N GLU A 107 -17.67 -10.43 -14.19
CA GLU A 107 -16.22 -10.72 -14.19
C GLU A 107 -15.91 -12.18 -14.53
N GLU A 108 -16.73 -13.12 -14.07
CA GLU A 108 -16.57 -14.55 -14.38
C GLU A 108 -17.00 -14.90 -15.81
N SER A 109 -17.97 -14.15 -16.37
CA SER A 109 -18.54 -14.42 -17.69
C SER A 109 -17.78 -13.83 -18.87
N VAL A 110 -16.86 -12.87 -18.65
CA VAL A 110 -16.04 -12.28 -19.73
C VAL A 110 -14.95 -13.29 -20.13
N PRO A 111 -15.03 -13.90 -21.33
CA PRO A 111 -13.98 -14.75 -21.84
C PRO A 111 -12.76 -13.90 -22.20
N GLY A 112 -11.55 -14.43 -22.04
CA GLY A 112 -10.35 -13.70 -22.40
C GLY A 112 -9.07 -14.25 -21.82
N ALA A 113 -7.96 -13.82 -22.40
CA ALA A 113 -6.61 -14.14 -21.97
C ALA A 113 -6.40 -13.80 -20.49
N THR A 114 -5.90 -14.76 -19.72
CA THR A 114 -5.49 -14.54 -18.32
C THR A 114 -4.12 -13.86 -18.24
N VAL A 115 -3.23 -14.10 -19.20
CA VAL A 115 -1.90 -13.49 -19.25
C VAL A 115 -1.93 -12.29 -20.20
N PRO A 116 -1.40 -11.12 -19.80
CA PRO A 116 -1.30 -9.97 -20.69
C PRO A 116 -0.42 -10.27 -21.92
N PRO A 117 -0.72 -9.72 -23.11
CA PRO A 117 0.04 -10.03 -24.31
C PRO A 117 1.53 -9.68 -24.20
N GLY A 118 2.39 -10.67 -24.48
CA GLY A 118 3.84 -10.54 -24.39
C GLY A 118 4.43 -10.76 -22.99
N TRP A 119 3.59 -11.00 -21.98
CA TRP A 119 4.03 -11.31 -20.63
C TRP A 119 4.30 -12.80 -20.45
N SER A 120 5.25 -13.14 -19.58
CA SER A 120 5.61 -14.54 -19.25
C SER A 120 4.80 -15.13 -18.09
N TYR A 121 4.04 -14.32 -17.36
CA TYR A 121 3.19 -14.71 -16.25
C TYR A 121 1.99 -13.76 -16.08
N ASN A 122 1.04 -14.13 -15.23
CA ASN A 122 -0.11 -13.29 -14.91
C ASN A 122 0.14 -12.43 -13.64
N PRO A 123 0.24 -11.10 -13.77
CA PRO A 123 0.44 -10.20 -12.61
C PRO A 123 -0.80 -10.06 -11.73
N SER A 124 -2.02 -10.32 -12.24
CA SER A 124 -3.27 -10.30 -11.46
C SER A 124 -3.57 -11.65 -10.78
N SER A 125 -2.68 -12.63 -10.89
CA SER A 125 -2.87 -13.94 -10.26
C SER A 125 -2.98 -13.81 -8.73
N TRP A 126 -3.71 -14.73 -8.10
CA TRP A 126 -3.86 -14.73 -6.64
C TRP A 126 -2.53 -14.90 -5.90
N PRO A 127 -1.62 -15.82 -6.30
CA PRO A 127 -0.31 -15.94 -5.68
C PRO A 127 0.47 -14.62 -5.65
N GLN A 128 0.43 -13.82 -6.72
CA GLN A 128 1.13 -12.52 -6.77
C GLN A 128 0.57 -11.50 -5.78
N ARG A 129 -0.72 -11.57 -5.47
CA ARG A 129 -1.39 -10.61 -4.57
C ARG A 129 -1.29 -11.00 -3.11
N ILE A 130 -0.99 -12.27 -2.79
CA ILE A 130 -0.87 -12.76 -1.41
C ILE A 130 0.19 -11.97 -0.62
N PRO A 131 1.42 -11.76 -1.11
CA PRO A 131 2.41 -10.98 -0.37
C PRO A 131 1.98 -9.52 -0.16
N ILE A 132 1.30 -8.91 -1.14
CA ILE A 132 0.76 -7.55 -1.02
C ILE A 132 -0.24 -7.48 0.13
N ILE A 133 -1.17 -8.45 0.20
CA ILE A 133 -2.18 -8.57 1.26
C ILE A 133 -1.51 -8.78 2.63
N PHE A 134 -0.52 -9.66 2.72
CA PHE A 134 0.20 -9.91 3.98
C PHE A 134 0.99 -8.70 4.46
N LEU A 135 1.75 -8.05 3.57
CA LEU A 135 2.49 -6.84 3.90
C LEU A 135 1.56 -5.71 4.33
N GLY A 136 0.42 -5.53 3.64
CA GLY A 136 -0.61 -4.57 4.02
C GLY A 136 -1.22 -4.87 5.39
N PHE A 137 -1.46 -6.14 5.69
CA PHE A 137 -1.93 -6.58 7.01
C PHE A 137 -0.91 -6.30 8.13
N PHE A 138 0.38 -6.58 7.91
CA PHE A 138 1.42 -6.25 8.89
C PHE A 138 1.54 -4.73 9.08
N ALA A 139 1.54 -3.97 7.98
CA ALA A 139 1.59 -2.52 8.05
C ALA A 139 0.37 -1.95 8.82
N TRP A 140 -0.81 -2.52 8.60
CA TRP A 140 -2.02 -2.25 9.37
C TRP A 140 -1.84 -2.53 10.86
N MET A 141 -1.27 -3.68 11.25
CA MET A 141 -1.04 -4.01 12.66
C MET A 141 -0.15 -2.98 13.35
N PHE A 142 0.96 -2.60 12.72
CA PHE A 142 1.89 -1.61 13.27
C PHE A 142 1.25 -0.22 13.36
N ALA A 143 0.57 0.22 12.30
CA ALA A 143 -0.11 1.50 12.26
C ALA A 143 -1.23 1.59 13.31
N ARG A 144 -2.03 0.53 13.44
CA ARG A 144 -3.10 0.44 14.45
C ARG A 144 -2.54 0.46 15.88
N TYR A 145 -1.43 -0.22 16.14
CA TYR A 145 -0.77 -0.20 17.44
C TYR A 145 -0.34 1.22 17.84
N MET A 146 0.29 1.95 16.92
CA MET A 146 0.66 3.35 17.13
C MET A 146 -0.59 4.27 17.26
N ALA A 147 -1.63 4.04 16.46
CA ALA A 147 -2.89 4.78 16.53
C ALA A 147 -3.58 4.63 17.89
N ALA A 148 -3.51 3.44 18.50
CA ALA A 148 -4.08 3.20 19.82
C ALA A 148 -3.43 4.08 20.90
N TYR A 149 -2.12 4.37 20.77
CA TYR A 149 -1.46 5.33 21.65
C TYR A 149 -1.90 6.77 21.34
N GLN A 150 -1.95 7.16 20.07
CA GLN A 150 -2.34 8.53 19.68
C GLN A 150 -3.77 8.89 20.09
N LEU A 151 -4.68 7.92 20.08
CA LEU A 151 -6.05 8.05 20.56
C LEU A 151 -6.18 7.95 22.09
N GLY A 152 -5.08 7.70 22.80
CA GLY A 152 -5.03 7.67 24.27
C GLY A 152 -5.48 6.36 24.91
N TYR A 153 -5.54 5.26 24.17
CA TYR A 153 -5.92 3.94 24.71
C TYR A 153 -4.77 3.21 25.40
N LEU A 154 -3.53 3.59 25.05
CA LEU A 154 -2.31 3.05 25.62
C LEU A 154 -1.55 4.19 26.30
N GLU A 155 -0.95 3.90 27.45
CA GLU A 155 -0.12 4.85 28.20
C GLU A 155 1.34 4.89 27.70
N SER A 156 1.78 3.87 26.96
CA SER A 156 3.13 3.78 26.41
C SER A 156 3.17 2.96 25.11
N VAL A 157 4.24 3.15 24.34
CA VAL A 157 4.54 2.38 23.13
C VAL A 157 5.92 1.75 23.28
N TYR A 158 6.01 0.46 22.96
CA TYR A 158 7.26 -0.28 23.01
C TYR A 158 8.05 -0.06 21.71
N ASP A 159 9.28 0.46 21.77
CA ASP A 159 10.21 0.48 20.63
C ASP A 159 11.36 -0.51 20.87
N PRO A 160 11.53 -1.55 20.01
CA PRO A 160 12.58 -2.55 20.18
C PRO A 160 14.01 -2.04 19.95
N VAL A 161 14.19 -0.91 19.26
CA VAL A 161 15.50 -0.47 18.74
C VAL A 161 15.88 0.91 19.27
N PHE A 162 14.92 1.83 19.35
CA PHE A 162 15.18 3.25 19.62
C PHE A 162 14.65 3.73 20.98
N GLY A 163 14.24 2.84 21.88
CA GLY A 163 13.79 3.20 23.23
C GLY A 163 12.50 4.03 23.22
N ASP A 164 12.59 5.31 23.54
CA ASP A 164 11.43 6.22 23.47
C ASP A 164 11.24 6.85 22.08
N GLY A 165 12.09 6.50 21.10
CA GLY A 165 12.09 7.10 19.76
C GLY A 165 10.74 7.04 19.02
N THR A 166 10.04 5.90 19.03
CA THR A 166 8.67 5.83 18.47
C THR A 166 7.74 6.83 19.16
N LEU A 167 7.77 6.91 20.49
CA LEU A 167 6.91 7.79 21.27
C LEU A 167 7.16 9.27 20.92
N ASP A 168 8.42 9.67 20.82
CA ASP A 168 8.81 11.04 20.45
C ASP A 168 8.35 11.41 19.03
N VAL A 169 8.42 10.46 18.08
CA VAL A 169 7.97 10.67 16.71
C VAL A 169 6.45 10.82 16.61
N ILE A 170 5.68 9.90 17.19
CA ILE A 170 4.20 9.91 17.07
C ILE A 170 3.53 11.00 17.92
N THR A 171 4.27 11.64 18.83
CA THR A 171 3.78 12.80 19.62
C THR A 171 4.39 14.12 19.19
N SER A 172 5.24 14.11 18.16
CA SER A 172 5.92 15.27 17.61
C SER A 172 4.96 16.32 17.03
N LYS A 173 5.47 17.52 16.80
CA LYS A 173 4.74 18.59 16.09
C LYS A 173 4.37 18.19 14.65
N VAL A 174 5.17 17.33 14.02
CA VAL A 174 4.92 16.83 12.66
C VAL A 174 3.69 15.94 12.67
N SER A 175 3.65 14.98 13.60
CA SER A 175 2.52 14.05 13.75
C SER A 175 1.24 14.78 14.18
N LYS A 176 1.35 15.70 15.15
CA LYS A 176 0.24 16.57 15.58
C LYS A 176 -0.17 17.64 14.56
N GLY A 177 0.56 17.76 13.44
CA GLY A 177 0.20 18.66 12.34
C GLY A 177 -0.98 18.15 11.51
N PHE A 178 -1.30 16.86 11.61
CA PHE A 178 -2.48 16.28 10.98
C PHE A 178 -3.74 16.53 11.84
N PRO A 179 -4.92 16.72 11.22
CA PRO A 179 -6.17 16.97 11.96
C PRO A 179 -6.66 15.76 12.76
N VAL A 180 -6.13 14.59 12.45
CA VAL A 180 -6.43 13.30 13.08
C VAL A 180 -5.12 12.53 13.31
N ALA A 181 -5.15 11.47 14.11
CA ALA A 181 -4.02 10.58 14.30
C ALA A 181 -3.44 10.07 12.96
N ASP A 182 -2.18 10.40 12.65
CA ASP A 182 -1.50 10.04 11.40
C ASP A 182 -1.31 8.52 11.27
N ALA A 183 -0.98 7.82 12.36
CA ALA A 183 -0.93 6.37 12.39
C ALA A 183 -2.33 5.75 12.19
N GLY A 184 -3.37 6.44 12.67
CA GLY A 184 -4.76 6.07 12.41
C GLY A 184 -5.15 6.18 10.94
N LEU A 185 -4.75 7.28 10.28
CA LEU A 185 -4.91 7.44 8.82
C LEU A 185 -4.18 6.34 8.05
N GLY A 186 -2.95 6.01 8.46
CA GLY A 186 -2.20 4.89 7.93
C GLY A 186 -2.95 3.56 8.08
N ALA A 187 -3.47 3.26 9.27
CA ALA A 187 -4.25 2.04 9.51
C ALA A 187 -5.52 1.97 8.63
N MET A 188 -6.25 3.08 8.47
CA MET A 188 -7.39 3.13 7.54
C MET A 188 -6.94 2.81 6.11
N ALA A 189 -5.88 3.47 5.63
CA ALA A 189 -5.36 3.27 4.30
C ALA A 189 -4.93 1.82 4.05
N TYR A 190 -4.15 1.22 4.97
CA TYR A 190 -3.73 -0.18 4.86
C TYR A 190 -4.91 -1.16 4.89
N THR A 191 -6.00 -0.84 5.59
CA THR A 191 -7.23 -1.65 5.54
C THR A 191 -7.83 -1.64 4.14
N ILE A 192 -7.97 -0.46 3.54
CA ILE A 192 -8.52 -0.30 2.19
C ILE A 192 -7.62 -0.97 1.16
N GLU A 193 -6.29 -0.74 1.22
CA GLU A 193 -5.32 -1.36 0.32
C GLU A 193 -5.37 -2.89 0.38
N THR A 194 -5.42 -3.45 1.59
CA THR A 194 -5.48 -4.92 1.80
C THR A 194 -6.76 -5.50 1.21
N LEU A 195 -7.90 -4.84 1.44
CA LEU A 195 -9.19 -5.27 0.87
C LEU A 195 -9.22 -5.12 -0.66
N MET A 196 -8.66 -4.04 -1.22
CA MET A 196 -8.56 -3.85 -2.66
C MET A 196 -7.65 -4.89 -3.31
N ALA A 197 -6.50 -5.21 -2.70
CA ALA A 197 -5.59 -6.24 -3.20
C ALA A 197 -6.28 -7.63 -3.23
N ALA A 198 -7.12 -7.93 -2.24
CA ALA A 198 -7.91 -9.15 -2.19
C ALA A 198 -9.09 -9.17 -3.18
N HIS A 199 -9.47 -8.06 -3.81
CA HIS A 199 -10.60 -8.01 -4.72
C HIS A 199 -10.23 -8.43 -6.15
N GLY A 200 -11.17 -9.06 -6.85
CA GLY A 200 -11.09 -9.39 -8.27
C GLY A 200 -10.44 -10.75 -8.59
N GLY A 201 -10.78 -11.27 -9.77
CA GLY A 201 -10.25 -12.53 -10.31
C GLY A 201 -8.87 -12.43 -10.95
N VAL A 202 -8.42 -13.52 -11.57
CA VAL A 202 -7.14 -13.58 -12.30
C VAL A 202 -7.13 -12.75 -13.60
N ARG A 203 -8.30 -12.29 -14.04
CA ARG A 203 -8.50 -11.46 -15.24
C ARG A 203 -8.69 -9.97 -14.92
N ARG A 204 -8.54 -9.59 -13.64
CA ARG A 204 -8.81 -8.24 -13.12
C ARG A 204 -8.12 -7.11 -13.92
N TRP A 205 -6.93 -7.34 -14.47
CA TRP A 205 -6.22 -6.35 -15.29
C TRP A 205 -6.99 -5.86 -16.54
N HIS A 206 -7.93 -6.64 -17.09
CA HIS A 206 -8.77 -6.20 -18.22
C HIS A 206 -10.27 -6.17 -17.92
N THR A 207 -10.75 -6.92 -16.91
CA THR A 207 -12.17 -6.92 -16.54
C THR A 207 -12.57 -5.71 -15.71
N ILE A 208 -11.69 -5.25 -14.81
CA ILE A 208 -11.94 -4.09 -13.93
C ILE A 208 -10.70 -3.18 -13.83
N PRO A 209 -10.21 -2.63 -14.97
CA PRO A 209 -8.99 -1.83 -15.00
C PRO A 209 -9.09 -0.54 -14.17
N TRP A 210 -10.28 0.07 -14.07
CA TRP A 210 -10.49 1.24 -13.23
C TRP A 210 -10.16 0.99 -11.75
N PHE A 211 -10.44 -0.22 -11.25
CA PHE A 211 -10.21 -0.58 -9.85
C PHE A 211 -8.72 -0.73 -9.55
N VAL A 212 -7.95 -1.30 -10.48
CA VAL A 212 -6.48 -1.36 -10.39
C VAL A 212 -5.87 0.05 -10.45
N VAL A 213 -6.40 0.92 -11.31
CA VAL A 213 -5.95 2.32 -11.38
C VAL A 213 -6.26 3.06 -10.07
N LEU A 214 -7.44 2.85 -9.49
CA LEU A 214 -7.78 3.41 -8.18
C LEU A 214 -6.83 2.91 -7.08
N PHE A 215 -6.49 1.62 -7.10
CA PHE A 215 -5.49 1.05 -6.18
C PHE A 215 -4.13 1.74 -6.32
N ALA A 216 -3.66 1.97 -7.55
CA ALA A 216 -2.42 2.70 -7.79
C ALA A 216 -2.48 4.16 -7.31
N ILE A 217 -3.60 4.84 -7.54
CA ILE A 217 -3.85 6.22 -7.08
C ILE A 217 -3.88 6.30 -5.55
N LEU A 218 -4.31 5.25 -4.86
CA LEU A 218 -4.26 5.19 -3.40
C LEU A 218 -2.81 4.97 -2.91
N VAL A 219 -2.15 3.93 -3.43
CA VAL A 219 -0.84 3.47 -2.95
C VAL A 219 0.29 4.49 -3.22
N VAL A 220 0.31 5.15 -4.39
CA VAL A 220 1.44 6.03 -4.77
C VAL A 220 1.55 7.28 -3.88
N PRO A 221 0.50 8.08 -3.66
CA PRO A 221 0.55 9.22 -2.74
C PRO A 221 0.83 8.83 -1.29
N LEU A 222 0.29 7.69 -0.85
CA LEU A 222 0.56 7.16 0.50
C LEU A 222 2.03 6.75 0.64
N GLY A 223 2.58 6.07 -0.37
CA GLY A 223 4.01 5.77 -0.50
C GLY A 223 4.87 7.02 -0.39
N PHE A 224 4.55 8.03 -1.19
CA PHE A 224 5.26 9.31 -1.16
C PHE A 224 5.19 9.98 0.22
N THR A 225 4.01 10.02 0.83
CA THR A 225 3.81 10.60 2.16
C THR A 225 4.63 9.84 3.22
N SER A 226 4.65 8.51 3.17
CA SER A 226 5.45 7.68 4.07
C SER A 226 6.94 8.01 3.96
N ILE A 227 7.48 8.10 2.74
CA ILE A 227 8.89 8.46 2.52
C ILE A 227 9.21 9.85 3.08
N VAL A 228 8.32 10.83 2.86
CA VAL A 228 8.46 12.17 3.45
C VAL A 228 8.49 12.10 4.97
N LEU A 229 7.56 11.40 5.60
CA LEU A 229 7.54 11.26 7.07
C LEU A 229 8.80 10.59 7.62
N ILE A 230 9.35 9.58 6.92
CA ILE A 230 10.63 8.96 7.29
C ILE A 230 11.80 9.95 7.19
N MET A 231 11.86 10.78 6.15
CA MET A 231 12.89 11.82 6.04
C MET A 231 12.79 12.88 7.13
N LEU A 232 11.57 13.22 7.56
CA LEU A 232 11.32 14.23 8.58
C LEU A 232 11.65 13.77 10.01
N GLN A 233 11.69 12.46 10.28
CA GLN A 233 12.02 11.90 11.60
C GLN A 233 13.36 12.42 12.14
N PRO A 234 14.52 12.20 11.48
CA PRO A 234 15.79 12.70 12.00
C PRO A 234 15.95 14.21 11.88
N ILE A 235 15.34 14.84 10.87
CA ILE A 235 15.56 16.27 10.55
C ILE A 235 14.74 17.19 11.46
N MET A 236 13.45 16.91 11.62
CA MET A 236 12.54 17.78 12.38
C MET A 236 12.26 17.27 13.80
N VAL A 237 12.26 15.95 14.00
CA VAL A 237 12.01 15.36 15.32
C VAL A 237 13.32 15.08 16.06
N GLY A 238 14.34 14.57 15.37
CA GLY A 238 15.61 14.16 15.96
C GLY A 238 15.59 12.74 16.54
N HIS A 239 14.52 11.98 16.29
CA HIS A 239 14.31 10.62 16.80
C HIS A 239 13.89 9.68 15.67
N TRP A 240 14.09 8.39 15.87
CA TRP A 240 13.70 7.34 14.93
C TRP A 240 12.56 6.51 15.51
N CYS A 241 11.62 6.12 14.64
CA CYS A 241 10.49 5.28 14.99
C CYS A 241 10.64 3.91 14.33
N PHE A 242 10.89 2.86 15.12
CA PHE A 242 11.08 1.50 14.60
C PHE A 242 9.86 1.01 13.80
N TRP A 243 8.66 1.17 14.36
CA TRP A 243 7.42 0.71 13.72
C TRP A 243 7.13 1.48 12.43
N CYS A 244 7.47 2.77 12.38
CA CYS A 244 7.33 3.61 11.19
C CYS A 244 8.29 3.17 10.07
N LEU A 245 9.54 2.82 10.42
CA LEU A 245 10.49 2.28 9.45
C LEU A 245 10.02 0.91 8.92
N LEU A 246 9.47 0.06 9.79
CA LEU A 246 8.96 -1.25 9.40
C LEU A 246 7.71 -1.15 8.50
N THR A 247 6.78 -0.23 8.78
CA THR A 247 5.65 0.06 7.88
C THR A 247 6.14 0.61 6.53
N ALA A 248 7.11 1.53 6.53
CA ALA A 248 7.67 2.09 5.30
C ALA A 248 8.32 1.01 4.42
N VAL A 249 9.13 0.11 5.01
CA VAL A 249 9.74 -1.01 4.26
C VAL A 249 8.66 -1.94 3.69
N SER A 250 7.63 -2.27 4.50
CA SER A 250 6.51 -3.12 4.05
C SER A 250 5.80 -2.50 2.85
N MET A 251 5.53 -1.19 2.91
CA MET A 251 4.90 -0.43 1.84
C MET A 251 5.77 -0.35 0.58
N LEU A 252 7.10 -0.19 0.69
CA LEU A 252 8.00 -0.19 -0.48
C LEU A 252 7.97 -1.53 -1.23
N PHE A 253 7.92 -2.65 -0.51
CA PHE A 253 7.76 -3.97 -1.13
C PHE A 253 6.37 -4.16 -1.73
N MET A 254 5.30 -3.66 -1.09
CA MET A 254 3.96 -3.66 -1.68
C MET A 254 3.92 -2.89 -3.00
N ILE A 255 4.53 -1.70 -3.05
CA ILE A 255 4.65 -0.90 -4.27
C ILE A 255 5.38 -1.70 -5.35
N ALA A 256 6.55 -2.27 -5.02
CA ALA A 256 7.33 -3.06 -5.98
C ALA A 256 6.52 -4.22 -6.59
N LEU A 257 5.76 -4.95 -5.77
CA LEU A 257 4.89 -6.05 -6.22
C LEU A 257 3.67 -5.57 -7.02
N ALA A 258 3.11 -4.42 -6.67
CA ALA A 258 1.93 -3.86 -7.32
C ALA A 258 2.19 -3.29 -8.72
N LEU A 259 3.42 -2.82 -8.99
CA LEU A 259 3.76 -2.11 -10.23
C LEU A 259 3.51 -2.95 -11.49
N ASP A 260 3.71 -4.26 -11.43
CA ASP A 260 3.50 -5.16 -12.56
C ASP A 260 2.05 -5.13 -13.05
N GLU A 261 1.10 -5.24 -12.12
CA GLU A 261 -0.33 -5.23 -12.44
C GLU A 261 -0.75 -3.86 -13.00
N VAL A 262 -0.23 -2.78 -12.42
CA VAL A 262 -0.49 -1.42 -12.90
C VAL A 262 0.02 -1.24 -14.33
N ILE A 263 1.23 -1.71 -14.64
CA ILE A 263 1.81 -1.58 -15.98
C ILE A 263 1.06 -2.43 -17.00
N ALA A 264 0.64 -3.64 -16.63
CA ALA A 264 -0.22 -4.47 -17.50
C ALA A 264 -1.53 -3.74 -17.86
N VAL A 265 -2.18 -3.10 -16.87
CA VAL A 265 -3.39 -2.29 -17.09
C VAL A 265 -3.09 -1.07 -17.97
N LEU A 266 -2.00 -0.34 -17.71
CA LEU A 266 -1.62 0.81 -18.52
C LEU A 266 -1.35 0.44 -19.99
N GLN A 267 -0.69 -0.70 -20.23
CA GLN A 267 -0.49 -1.23 -21.59
C GLN A 267 -1.84 -1.58 -22.26
N TYR A 268 -2.78 -2.16 -21.51
CA TYR A 268 -4.12 -2.46 -22.00
C TYR A 268 -4.90 -1.19 -22.35
N LEU A 269 -4.95 -0.21 -21.44
CA LEU A 269 -5.62 1.06 -21.66
C LEU A 269 -4.97 1.88 -22.79
N HIS A 270 -3.64 1.81 -22.95
CA HIS A 270 -2.95 2.46 -24.06
C HIS A 270 -3.37 1.89 -25.43
N ARG A 271 -3.57 0.57 -25.54
CA ARG A 271 -4.10 -0.07 -26.76
C ARG A 271 -5.56 0.34 -27.01
N ALA A 272 -6.40 0.25 -25.98
CA ALA A 272 -7.80 0.69 -26.07
C ALA A 272 -7.94 2.16 -26.46
N ARG A 273 -7.01 3.03 -26.06
CA ARG A 273 -6.94 4.43 -26.49
C ARG A 273 -6.64 4.57 -27.98
N LYS A 274 -5.72 3.78 -28.53
CA LYS A 274 -5.41 3.80 -29.98
C LYS A 274 -6.60 3.37 -30.84
N GLU A 275 -7.46 2.51 -30.30
CA GLU A 275 -8.66 2.01 -30.96
C GLU A 275 -9.91 2.89 -30.69
N GLY A 276 -9.78 3.98 -29.93
CA GLY A 276 -10.89 4.89 -29.61
C GLY A 276 -11.90 4.35 -28.59
N ARG A 277 -11.57 3.27 -27.85
CA ARG A 277 -12.50 2.58 -26.91
C ARG A 277 -12.18 2.80 -25.43
N LEU A 278 -11.27 3.74 -25.10
CA LEU A 278 -10.72 3.94 -23.75
C LEU A 278 -11.78 4.03 -22.64
N SER A 279 -12.77 4.92 -22.77
CA SER A 279 -13.78 5.13 -21.71
C SER A 279 -14.61 3.86 -21.45
N LYS A 280 -15.05 3.19 -22.52
CA LYS A 280 -15.82 1.95 -22.40
C LYS A 280 -15.01 0.86 -21.69
N VAL A 281 -13.76 0.66 -22.12
CA VAL A 281 -12.85 -0.36 -21.57
C VAL A 281 -12.44 -0.04 -20.13
N PHE A 282 -12.22 1.24 -19.81
CA PHE A 282 -11.85 1.66 -18.46
C PHE A 282 -12.98 1.34 -17.47
N TRP A 283 -14.22 1.74 -17.77
CA TRP A 283 -15.34 1.60 -16.84
C TRP A 283 -16.00 0.22 -16.83
N ARG A 284 -16.08 -0.46 -17.99
CA ARG A 284 -16.79 -1.74 -18.11
C ARG A 284 -15.86 -2.95 -18.25
N GLY A 285 -14.56 -2.72 -18.34
CA GLY A 285 -13.63 -3.73 -18.84
C GLY A 285 -13.86 -4.02 -20.32
N GLY A 286 -13.11 -4.98 -20.84
CA GLY A 286 -13.31 -5.48 -22.20
C GLY A 286 -12.63 -6.81 -22.41
N ASP A 287 -12.93 -7.46 -23.53
CA ASP A 287 -12.28 -8.72 -23.89
C ASP A 287 -10.79 -8.48 -24.11
N ALA A 288 -9.96 -9.37 -23.55
CA ALA A 288 -8.56 -9.44 -23.90
C ALA A 288 -8.42 -10.27 -25.18
N GLU A 289 -7.84 -9.68 -26.24
CA GLU A 289 -7.56 -10.42 -27.48
C GLU A 289 -6.63 -11.62 -27.21
N GLY A 290 -7.08 -12.81 -27.63
CA GLY A 290 -6.33 -14.06 -27.56
C GLY A 290 -6.77 -15.01 -26.44
N GLU A 291 -6.27 -16.24 -26.51
CA GLU A 291 -6.54 -17.34 -25.58
C GLU A 291 -5.33 -17.68 -24.70
N LEU A 292 -4.53 -16.68 -24.30
CA LEU A 292 -3.38 -16.92 -23.43
C LEU A 292 -3.85 -17.31 -22.02
N VAL A 293 -3.95 -18.62 -21.80
CA VAL A 293 -4.25 -19.23 -20.51
C VAL A 293 -2.96 -19.38 -19.70
N ASP A 294 -3.01 -18.96 -18.45
CA ASP A 294 -1.92 -19.08 -17.50
C ASP A 294 -1.77 -20.55 -17.08
N THR A 295 -0.74 -21.19 -17.63
CA THR A 295 -0.37 -22.58 -17.30
C THR A 295 0.78 -22.67 -16.30
N ARG A 296 1.43 -21.53 -16.01
CA ARG A 296 2.64 -21.48 -15.19
C ARG A 296 2.32 -21.30 -13.71
N THR A 297 1.30 -20.51 -13.39
CA THR A 297 0.87 -20.27 -12.00
C THR A 297 0.32 -21.56 -11.39
N ALA A 298 0.94 -22.00 -10.30
CA ALA A 298 0.47 -23.18 -9.57
C ALA A 298 -0.86 -22.90 -8.84
N SER A 299 -1.63 -23.96 -8.59
CA SER A 299 -2.86 -23.86 -7.80
C SER A 299 -2.57 -23.38 -6.37
N LEU A 300 -3.52 -22.65 -5.77
CA LEU A 300 -3.45 -22.16 -4.40
C LEU A 300 -3.33 -23.27 -3.34
N SER A 301 -3.67 -24.51 -3.71
CA SER A 301 -3.54 -25.70 -2.86
C SER A 301 -2.15 -26.32 -2.85
N SER A 302 -1.20 -25.80 -3.63
CA SER A 302 0.13 -26.39 -3.80
C SER A 302 1.22 -25.48 -3.25
N LEU A 303 2.21 -26.06 -2.54
CA LEU A 303 3.43 -25.34 -2.14
C LEU A 303 4.22 -24.79 -3.35
N ARG A 304 3.94 -25.28 -4.57
CA ARG A 304 4.50 -24.73 -5.82
C ARG A 304 4.03 -23.30 -6.11
N MET A 305 3.09 -22.75 -5.34
CA MET A 305 2.64 -21.36 -5.46
C MET A 305 3.66 -20.33 -4.95
N PHE A 306 4.54 -20.70 -4.02
CA PHE A 306 5.47 -19.74 -3.38
C PHE A 306 6.38 -19.02 -4.37
N PRO A 307 7.01 -19.68 -5.36
CA PRO A 307 7.77 -18.97 -6.39
C PRO A 307 6.92 -17.98 -7.19
N SER A 308 5.63 -18.28 -7.42
CA SER A 308 4.71 -17.42 -8.16
C SER A 308 4.32 -16.14 -7.41
N MET A 309 4.61 -16.05 -6.11
CA MET A 309 4.36 -14.87 -5.30
C MET A 309 5.32 -13.72 -5.57
N ILE A 310 6.46 -14.00 -6.20
CA ILE A 310 7.56 -13.05 -6.36
C ILE A 310 8.03 -12.95 -7.81
N TRP A 311 7.28 -13.48 -8.80
CA TRP A 311 7.64 -13.20 -10.19
C TRP A 311 7.46 -11.71 -10.47
N GLY A 312 8.30 -11.15 -11.33
CA GLY A 312 8.36 -9.70 -11.52
C GLY A 312 9.35 -8.99 -10.59
N ILE A 313 9.67 -9.60 -9.45
CA ILE A 313 10.70 -9.11 -8.55
C ILE A 313 11.97 -9.94 -8.71
N SER A 314 13.09 -9.24 -8.87
CA SER A 314 14.41 -9.83 -8.80
C SER A 314 15.26 -9.14 -7.74
N PHE A 315 16.06 -9.94 -7.04
CA PHE A 315 16.88 -9.54 -5.91
C PHE A 315 18.37 -9.54 -6.30
N PRO A 316 18.81 -8.67 -7.22
CA PRO A 316 20.22 -8.64 -7.59
C PRO A 316 21.02 -8.07 -6.41
N TRP A 317 22.20 -8.64 -6.18
CA TRP A 317 23.02 -8.30 -5.02
C TRP A 317 23.40 -6.81 -4.98
N ASN A 318 23.57 -6.17 -6.14
CA ASN A 318 23.93 -4.77 -6.23
C ASN A 318 22.83 -3.86 -5.64
N LEU A 319 21.56 -4.13 -5.89
CA LEU A 319 20.45 -3.34 -5.31
C LEU A 319 20.29 -3.55 -3.81
N TRP A 320 20.60 -4.73 -3.30
CA TRP A 320 20.65 -4.97 -1.85
C TRP A 320 21.77 -4.16 -1.21
N VAL A 321 22.96 -4.14 -1.81
CA VAL A 321 24.08 -3.35 -1.30
C VAL A 321 23.76 -1.86 -1.40
N THR A 322 23.15 -1.36 -2.47
CA THR A 322 22.75 0.06 -2.55
C THR A 322 21.70 0.42 -1.51
N ALA A 323 20.74 -0.46 -1.22
CA ALA A 323 19.78 -0.25 -0.14
C ALA A 323 20.48 -0.19 1.23
N LEU A 324 21.43 -1.09 1.51
CA LEU A 324 22.22 -1.06 2.74
C LEU A 324 23.08 0.21 2.86
N LEU A 325 23.67 0.69 1.77
CA LEU A 325 24.38 1.97 1.73
C LEU A 325 23.44 3.15 1.98
N GLY A 326 22.20 3.10 1.46
CA GLY A 326 21.16 4.08 1.78
C GLY A 326 20.81 4.09 3.27
N ILE A 327 20.62 2.92 3.88
CA ILE A 327 20.42 2.79 5.34
C ILE A 327 21.62 3.37 6.09
N TRP A 328 22.85 3.05 5.66
CA TRP A 328 24.04 3.64 6.26
C TRP A 328 24.03 5.16 6.20
N LEU A 329 23.72 5.77 5.05
CA LEU A 329 23.59 7.23 4.93
C LEU A 329 22.49 7.82 5.83
N MET A 330 21.39 7.10 6.04
CA MET A 330 20.35 7.52 6.97
C MET A 330 20.86 7.59 8.41
N PHE A 331 21.75 6.70 8.84
CA PHE A 331 22.23 6.65 10.23
C PHE A 331 23.64 7.25 10.43
N SER A 332 24.38 7.49 9.35
CA SER A 332 25.77 7.95 9.41
C SER A 332 25.92 9.29 10.15
N PRO A 333 25.00 10.27 10.05
CA PRO A 333 25.17 11.53 10.79
C PRO A 333 25.18 11.32 12.30
N SER A 334 24.34 10.41 12.81
CA SER A 334 24.28 10.08 14.23
C SER A 334 25.52 9.32 14.71
N ILE A 335 26.11 8.49 13.85
CA ILE A 335 27.30 7.66 14.17
C ILE A 335 28.59 8.49 14.06
N LEU A 336 28.71 9.31 13.03
CA LEU A 336 29.90 10.09 12.70
C LEU A 336 29.90 11.50 13.32
N GLY A 337 28.80 11.89 13.97
CA GLY A 337 28.65 13.19 14.62
C GLY A 337 28.53 14.37 13.64
N GLU A 338 28.02 14.12 12.43
CA GLU A 338 27.79 15.16 11.42
C GLU A 338 26.60 16.04 11.80
N LYS A 339 26.65 17.33 11.45
CA LYS A 339 25.62 18.32 11.82
C LYS A 339 25.30 19.26 10.67
N GLY A 340 24.14 19.91 10.75
CA GLY A 340 23.68 20.89 9.77
C GLY A 340 23.37 20.26 8.42
N ILE A 341 23.62 20.99 7.34
CA ILE A 341 23.17 20.63 5.98
C ILE A 341 23.68 19.26 5.50
N VAL A 342 24.86 18.84 5.93
CA VAL A 342 25.42 17.52 5.58
C VAL A 342 24.56 16.40 6.19
N ALA A 343 24.19 16.53 7.47
CA ALA A 343 23.39 15.54 8.16
C ALA A 343 22.00 15.43 7.50
N ASP A 344 21.34 16.56 7.28
CA ASP A 344 20.02 16.62 6.66
C ASP A 344 20.00 15.97 5.27
N LEU A 345 21.00 16.31 4.44
CA LEU A 345 21.11 15.74 3.10
C LEU A 345 21.42 14.25 3.14
N ASN A 346 22.27 13.78 4.06
CA ASN A 346 22.54 12.35 4.25
C ASN A 346 21.28 11.56 4.62
N HIS A 347 20.44 12.08 5.52
CA HIS A 347 19.15 11.47 5.85
C HIS A 347 18.22 11.38 4.64
N ILE A 348 18.11 12.46 3.85
CA ILE A 348 17.26 12.53 2.66
C ILE A 348 17.76 11.57 1.57
N ILE A 349 19.01 11.70 1.15
CA ILE A 349 19.56 10.88 0.07
C ILE A 349 19.61 9.40 0.47
N GLY A 350 19.84 9.11 1.75
CA GLY A 350 19.80 7.75 2.29
C GLY A 350 18.42 7.13 2.14
N ALA A 351 17.38 7.82 2.62
CA ALA A 351 15.99 7.37 2.51
C ALA A 351 15.57 7.17 1.04
N LEU A 352 15.87 8.13 0.17
CA LEU A 352 15.58 8.03 -1.26
C LEU A 352 16.34 6.87 -1.93
N THR A 353 17.60 6.66 -1.56
CA THR A 353 18.40 5.53 -2.07
C THR A 353 17.78 4.20 -1.69
N VAL A 354 17.29 4.05 -0.45
CA VAL A 354 16.56 2.83 -0.03
C VAL A 354 15.29 2.65 -0.86
N THR A 355 14.47 3.71 -0.98
CA THR A 355 13.24 3.71 -1.77
C THR A 355 13.47 3.26 -3.21
N PHE A 356 14.36 3.94 -3.93
CA PHE A 356 14.57 3.66 -5.34
C PHE A 356 15.31 2.34 -5.56
N SER A 357 16.14 1.88 -4.61
CA SER A 357 16.75 0.55 -4.66
C SER A 357 15.70 -0.56 -4.54
N ILE A 358 14.77 -0.47 -3.58
CA ILE A 358 13.70 -1.46 -3.38
C ILE A 358 12.71 -1.45 -4.54
N ILE A 359 12.27 -0.27 -4.99
CA ILE A 359 11.37 -0.16 -6.15
C ILE A 359 12.04 -0.74 -7.41
N SER A 360 13.35 -0.52 -7.59
CA SER A 360 14.10 -1.09 -8.72
C SER A 360 14.26 -2.62 -8.65
N MET A 361 13.91 -3.27 -7.54
CA MET A 361 13.83 -4.73 -7.47
C MET A 361 12.66 -5.27 -8.29
N ALA A 362 11.61 -4.47 -8.53
CA ALA A 362 10.64 -4.76 -9.56
C ALA A 362 11.30 -4.59 -10.94
N GLU A 363 11.35 -5.66 -11.74
CA GLU A 363 11.95 -5.66 -13.07
C GLU A 363 11.32 -4.61 -13.99
N VAL A 364 10.01 -4.36 -13.88
CA VAL A 364 9.32 -3.31 -14.63
C VAL A 364 9.79 -1.89 -14.30
N ALA A 365 10.36 -1.68 -13.10
CA ALA A 365 10.87 -0.39 -12.63
C ALA A 365 12.41 -0.38 -12.53
N ARG A 366 13.10 -1.33 -13.19
CA ARG A 366 14.56 -1.51 -13.10
C ARG A 366 15.35 -0.24 -13.40
N ALA A 367 14.84 0.61 -14.30
CA ALA A 367 15.46 1.88 -14.68
C ALA A 367 15.50 2.91 -13.53
N ALA A 368 14.65 2.78 -12.50
CA ALA A 368 14.65 3.71 -11.36
C ALA A 368 15.99 3.73 -10.60
N ARG A 369 16.82 2.67 -10.71
CA ARG A 369 18.14 2.59 -10.07
C ARG A 369 19.09 3.69 -10.51
N TYR A 370 18.90 4.25 -11.71
CA TYR A 370 19.74 5.36 -12.18
C TYR A 370 19.58 6.62 -11.35
N LEU A 371 18.48 6.78 -10.60
CA LEU A 371 18.33 7.86 -9.64
C LEU A 371 19.35 7.77 -8.50
N ASN A 372 19.79 6.57 -8.13
CA ASN A 372 20.86 6.38 -7.15
C ASN A 372 22.22 6.92 -7.63
N ILE A 373 22.44 7.06 -8.95
CA ILE A 373 23.63 7.74 -9.48
C ILE A 373 23.59 9.23 -9.10
N VAL A 374 22.41 9.86 -9.21
CA VAL A 374 22.23 11.26 -8.82
C VAL A 374 22.50 11.42 -7.31
N PHE A 375 21.98 10.52 -6.48
CA PHE A 375 22.25 10.55 -5.04
C PHE A 375 23.72 10.30 -4.70
N GLY A 376 24.40 9.40 -5.42
CA GLY A 376 25.85 9.20 -5.30
C GLY A 376 26.65 10.44 -5.69
N LEU A 377 26.25 11.16 -6.75
CA LEU A 377 26.86 12.43 -7.12
C LEU A 377 26.64 13.52 -6.07
N VAL A 378 25.43 13.60 -5.48
CA VAL A 378 25.16 14.51 -4.36
C VAL A 378 26.04 14.19 -3.16
N ALA A 379 26.20 12.91 -2.80
CA ALA A 379 27.12 12.47 -1.74
C ALA A 379 28.58 12.91 -2.02
N LEU A 380 29.05 12.82 -3.27
CA LEU A 380 30.37 13.32 -3.67
C LEU A 380 30.48 14.85 -3.61
N ILE A 381 29.40 15.59 -3.86
CA ILE A 381 29.39 17.05 -3.68
C ILE A 381 29.50 17.43 -2.19
N LEU A 382 28.94 16.61 -1.28
CA LEU A 382 29.06 16.84 0.16
C LEU A 382 30.50 16.71 0.69
N LEU A 383 31.44 16.18 -0.11
CA LEU A 383 32.86 16.13 0.24
C LEU A 383 33.45 17.51 0.55
N PHE A 384 32.98 18.57 -0.13
CA PHE A 384 33.47 19.92 0.09
C PHE A 384 33.03 20.52 1.44
N PHE A 385 32.07 19.88 2.11
CA PHE A 385 31.47 20.33 3.37
C PHE A 385 31.70 19.33 4.51
N THR A 386 32.39 18.21 4.26
CA THR A 386 32.65 17.15 5.23
C THR A 386 34.14 16.98 5.51
N GLN A 387 34.48 16.58 6.73
CA GLN A 387 35.86 16.30 7.13
C GLN A 387 35.94 15.02 7.97
N GLY A 388 37.17 14.52 8.18
CA GLY A 388 37.42 13.34 9.01
C GLY A 388 36.75 12.06 8.48
N ALA A 389 36.15 11.28 9.38
CA ALA A 389 35.48 10.02 9.03
C ALA A 389 34.27 10.22 8.10
N GLY A 390 33.57 11.35 8.20
CA GLY A 390 32.46 11.71 7.31
C GLY A 390 32.90 11.82 5.86
N LEU A 391 34.05 12.46 5.60
CA LEU A 391 34.63 12.57 4.25
C LEU A 391 34.90 11.19 3.65
N ILE A 392 35.51 10.27 4.42
CA ILE A 392 35.79 8.91 3.96
C ILE A 392 34.49 8.17 3.63
N SER A 393 33.47 8.30 4.49
CA SER A 393 32.13 7.74 4.26
C SER A 393 31.53 8.23 2.96
N GLN A 394 31.54 9.55 2.72
CA GLN A 394 31.00 10.16 1.49
C GLN A 394 31.71 9.68 0.23
N ILE A 395 33.04 9.55 0.24
CA ILE A 395 33.81 9.04 -0.91
C ILE A 395 33.38 7.61 -1.22
N ILE A 396 33.42 6.74 -0.21
CA ILE A 396 33.13 5.31 -0.37
C ILE A 396 31.70 5.13 -0.86
N VAL A 397 30.74 5.75 -0.18
CA VAL A 397 29.33 5.57 -0.49
C VAL A 397 28.98 6.22 -1.83
N GLY A 398 29.47 7.43 -2.10
CA GLY A 398 29.20 8.14 -3.35
C GLY A 398 29.65 7.36 -4.58
N PHE A 399 30.90 6.87 -4.59
CA PHE A 399 31.38 6.03 -5.69
C PHE A 399 30.70 4.66 -5.75
N ALA A 400 30.42 4.04 -4.59
CA ALA A 400 29.73 2.76 -4.55
C ALA A 400 28.30 2.86 -5.10
N LEU A 401 27.54 3.89 -4.76
CA LEU A 401 26.19 4.12 -5.29
C LEU A 401 26.20 4.28 -6.81
N ILE A 402 27.15 5.05 -7.36
CA ILE A 402 27.30 5.20 -8.81
C ILE A 402 27.64 3.86 -9.45
N GLY A 403 28.69 3.18 -8.96
CA GLY A 403 29.18 1.93 -9.54
C GLY A 403 28.17 0.78 -9.48
N LEU A 404 27.48 0.62 -8.34
CA LEU A 404 26.51 -0.46 -8.13
C LEU A 404 25.18 -0.24 -8.87
N SER A 405 24.88 1.00 -9.27
CA SER A 405 23.65 1.32 -10.00
C SER A 405 23.77 1.14 -11.51
N LEU A 406 24.99 0.99 -12.05
CA LEU A 406 25.20 0.74 -13.49
C LEU A 406 24.75 -0.68 -13.93
N PRO A 407 25.12 -1.78 -13.23
CA PRO A 407 24.73 -3.12 -13.64
C PRO A 407 23.22 -3.32 -13.60
N ARG A 408 22.66 -3.81 -14.71
CA ARG A 408 21.22 -4.12 -14.86
C ARG A 408 20.74 -5.25 -13.95
N GLY A 409 21.63 -6.20 -13.63
CA GLY A 409 21.26 -7.43 -12.95
C GLY A 409 20.51 -8.39 -13.86
N GLN A 410 20.01 -9.48 -13.29
CA GLN A 410 19.24 -10.48 -14.02
C GLN A 410 17.77 -10.07 -14.13
N ILE A 411 17.23 -10.23 -15.34
CA ILE A 411 15.81 -10.10 -15.65
C ILE A 411 15.32 -11.47 -16.08
N LYS A 412 14.35 -12.00 -15.34
CA LYS A 412 13.86 -13.37 -15.50
C LYS A 412 12.61 -13.44 -16.37
N GLU A 413 11.81 -12.38 -16.37
CA GLU A 413 10.50 -12.36 -16.99
C GLU A 413 10.44 -11.46 -18.22
N ARG A 414 9.33 -11.52 -18.95
CA ARG A 414 9.04 -10.70 -20.14
C ARG A 414 7.78 -9.88 -19.89
N TYR A 415 7.75 -8.66 -20.43
CA TYR A 415 6.71 -7.65 -20.17
C TYR A 415 6.15 -7.05 -21.46
N GLY A 416 6.30 -7.79 -22.57
CA GLY A 416 5.84 -7.39 -23.90
C GLY A 416 6.42 -6.03 -24.32
N THR A 417 5.55 -5.07 -24.63
CA THR A 417 5.98 -3.74 -25.11
C THR A 417 6.71 -2.90 -24.07
N TRP A 418 6.75 -3.33 -22.80
CA TRP A 418 7.46 -2.64 -21.72
C TRP A 418 8.95 -2.99 -21.67
N ASP A 419 9.37 -4.10 -22.29
CA ASP A 419 10.76 -4.58 -22.24
C ASP A 419 11.79 -3.52 -22.69
N ARG A 420 11.38 -2.59 -23.57
CA ARG A 420 12.20 -1.45 -24.03
C ARG A 420 12.54 -0.42 -22.95
N TRP A 421 11.74 -0.34 -21.89
CA TRP A 421 11.94 0.59 -20.76
C TRP A 421 12.68 -0.07 -19.60
N ILE A 422 12.94 -1.37 -19.71
CA ILE A 422 13.72 -2.12 -18.75
C ILE A 422 15.15 -2.16 -19.25
N PHE A 423 16.02 -1.28 -18.76
CA PHE A 423 17.45 -1.25 -19.09
C PHE A 423 18.27 -1.12 -17.83
#